data_AF-A0A4V2M645-F1
#
_entry.id   AF-A0A4V2M645-F1
#
_cell.length_a   1.000
_cell.length_b   1.000
_cell.length_c   1.000
_cell.angle_alpha   90.00
_cell.angle_beta   90.00
_cell.angle_gamma   90.00
#
_symmetry.space_group_name_H-M   'P 1'
#
loop_
_entity.id
_entity.type
_entity.pdbx_description
1 polymer ?
#
loop_
_entity_poly.entity_id
_entity_poly.type
_entity_poly.pdbx_seq_one_letter_code
_entity_poly.pdbx_strand_id
1 'polypeptide(L)'
;MNDGQLEAVDASDAAQDAGECLGWAGTAGADPAAATISSALLLGRSAGARRFFSIHQDEIDPATRDLILEAFAIEATEGASAAARVLAPLVSPTPTPPVAYSDS
;
A
#
# COMPACT_ATOMS: atom_id res chain seq x y z
N MET A 1 24.04 -9.91 -29.48
CA MET A 1 22.75 -9.37 -29.01
C MET A 1 22.88 -9.32 -27.51
N ASN A 2 22.75 -8.13 -26.93
CA ASN A 2 23.06 -7.83 -25.54
C ASN A 2 21.99 -8.46 -24.65
N ASP A 3 22.36 -9.48 -23.88
CA ASP A 3 21.51 -10.04 -22.83
C ASP A 3 21.19 -8.90 -21.86
N GLY A 4 19.94 -8.46 -21.84
CA GLY A 4 19.45 -7.41 -20.95
C GLY A 4 19.67 -7.85 -19.52
N GLN A 5 20.80 -7.44 -18.94
CA GLN A 5 21.15 -7.64 -17.55
C GLN A 5 20.03 -6.97 -16.74
N LEU A 6 19.14 -7.80 -16.18
CA LEU A 6 18.23 -7.38 -15.13
C LEU A 6 19.12 -7.03 -13.95
N GLU A 7 19.45 -5.74 -13.82
CA GLU A 7 20.20 -5.22 -12.68
C GLU A 7 19.50 -5.74 -11.41
N ALA A 8 20.27 -6.42 -10.56
CA ALA A 8 19.74 -6.91 -9.29
C ALA A 8 19.22 -5.72 -8.50
N VAL A 9 17.91 -5.69 -8.24
CA VAL A 9 17.30 -4.68 -7.38
C VAL A 9 18.02 -4.77 -6.03
N ASP A 10 18.72 -3.69 -5.65
CA ASP A 10 19.38 -3.61 -4.36
C ASP A 10 18.30 -3.77 -3.28
N ALA A 11 18.34 -4.91 -2.59
CA ALA A 11 17.38 -5.28 -1.56
C ALA A 11 17.98 -5.17 -0.15
N SER A 12 19.12 -4.49 -0.02
CA SER A 12 19.77 -4.24 1.27
C SER A 12 18.88 -3.43 2.20
N ASP A 13 19.11 -3.53 3.52
CA ASP A 13 18.31 -2.84 4.54
C ASP A 13 18.21 -1.33 4.27
N ALA A 14 19.26 -0.73 3.72
CA ALA A 14 19.28 0.69 3.32
C ALA A 14 18.34 0.99 2.14
N ALA A 15 18.28 0.12 1.12
CA ALA A 15 17.37 0.26 -0.02
C ALA A 15 15.90 -0.06 0.37
N GLN A 16 15.71 -0.98 1.32
CA GLN A 16 14.40 -1.27 1.92
C GLN A 16 13.89 -0.10 2.77
N ASP A 17 14.77 0.52 3.57
CA ASP A 17 14.48 1.77 4.30
C ASP A 17 14.30 2.96 3.36
N ALA A 18 14.95 2.94 2.19
CA ALA A 18 14.74 3.92 1.15
C ALA A 18 13.38 3.79 0.43
N GLY A 19 12.62 2.73 0.70
CA GLY A 19 11.37 2.44 0.01
C GLY A 19 11.56 1.98 -1.44
N GLU A 20 12.82 1.81 -1.90
CA GLU A 20 13.17 1.46 -3.28
C GLU A 20 12.78 0.01 -3.61
N CYS A 21 12.59 -0.83 -2.59
CA CYS A 21 12.09 -2.20 -2.75
C CYS A 21 10.56 -2.34 -2.67
N LEU A 22 9.81 -1.25 -2.42
CA LEU A 22 8.35 -1.30 -2.36
C LEU A 22 7.77 -0.95 -3.73
N GLY A 23 7.20 -1.95 -4.40
CA GLY A 23 6.40 -1.76 -5.62
C GLY A 23 4.92 -1.55 -5.29
N TRP A 24 4.17 -1.01 -6.25
CA TRP A 24 2.71 -0.98 -6.20
C TRP A 24 2.17 -2.42 -6.11
N ALA A 25 1.52 -2.76 -5.00
CA ALA A 25 0.89 -4.05 -4.80
C ALA A 25 -0.53 -3.99 -5.34
N GLY A 26 -0.84 -4.79 -6.36
CA GLY A 26 -2.17 -4.83 -6.97
C GLY A 26 -2.89 -6.14 -6.70
N THR A 27 -4.10 -6.07 -6.15
CA THR A 27 -5.13 -7.11 -6.27
C THR A 27 -6.35 -6.47 -6.91
N ALA A 28 -7.10 -7.20 -7.73
CA ALA A 28 -8.26 -6.64 -8.45
C ALA A 28 -9.24 -5.97 -7.47
N GLY A 29 -9.48 -4.67 -7.67
CA GLY A 29 -10.35 -3.83 -6.83
C GLY A 29 -9.67 -3.17 -5.62
N ALA A 30 -8.47 -3.58 -5.23
CA ALA A 30 -7.74 -2.95 -4.13
C ALA A 30 -7.08 -1.63 -4.57
N ASP A 31 -7.07 -0.64 -3.69
CA ASP A 31 -6.23 0.55 -3.87
C ASP A 31 -4.75 0.13 -3.73
N PRO A 32 -3.93 0.35 -4.76
CA PRO A 32 -2.60 -0.23 -4.80
C PRO A 32 -1.63 0.50 -3.86
N ALA A 33 -1.85 1.78 -3.52
CA ALA A 33 -1.04 2.49 -2.53
C ALA A 33 -1.35 1.98 -1.12
N ALA A 34 -2.64 1.86 -0.79
CA ALA A 34 -3.09 1.33 0.49
C ALA A 34 -2.60 -0.12 0.70
N ALA A 35 -2.62 -0.95 -0.36
CA ALA A 35 -2.13 -2.32 -0.31
C ALA A 35 -0.62 -2.41 -0.06
N THR A 36 0.18 -1.59 -0.76
CA THR A 36 1.63 -1.52 -0.53
C THR A 36 1.96 -1.08 0.89
N ILE A 37 1.31 -0.01 1.36
CA ILE A 37 1.57 0.54 2.70
C ILE A 37 1.11 -0.41 3.79
N SER A 38 -0.11 -0.98 3.70
CA SER A 38 -0.61 -1.96 4.66
C SER A 38 0.33 -3.17 4.78
N SER A 39 0.81 -3.69 3.65
CA SER A 39 1.78 -4.80 3.63
C SER A 39 3.12 -4.41 4.25
N ALA A 40 3.64 -3.23 3.94
CA ALA A 40 4.89 -2.73 4.50
C ALA A 40 4.81 -2.54 6.02
N LEU A 41 3.70 -1.98 6.53
CA LEU A 41 3.47 -1.85 7.97
C LEU A 41 3.43 -3.22 8.66
N LEU A 42 2.70 -4.19 8.11
CA LEU A 42 2.59 -5.55 8.67
C LEU A 42 3.94 -6.31 8.66
N LEU A 43 4.84 -5.97 7.74
CA LEU A 43 6.21 -6.49 7.68
C LEU A 43 7.21 -5.72 8.57
N GLY A 44 6.76 -4.72 9.33
CA GLY A 44 7.62 -3.88 10.18
C GLY A 44 8.46 -2.86 9.41
N ARG A 45 8.13 -2.59 8.13
CA ARG A 45 8.86 -1.70 7.23
C ARG A 45 8.27 -0.29 7.21
N SER A 46 7.98 0.25 8.39
CA SER A 46 7.26 1.54 8.53
C SER A 46 8.03 2.73 7.97
N ALA A 47 9.37 2.70 8.00
CA ALA A 47 10.22 3.72 7.37
C ALA A 47 10.07 3.71 5.84
N GLY A 48 10.20 2.53 5.23
CA GLY A 48 9.97 2.35 3.79
C GLY A 48 8.56 2.73 3.36
N ALA A 49 7.54 2.40 4.16
CA ALA A 49 6.15 2.77 3.88
C ALA A 49 5.95 4.30 3.85
N ARG A 50 6.52 5.03 4.82
CA ARG A 50 6.46 6.50 4.88
C ARG A 50 7.19 7.13 3.70
N ARG A 51 8.33 6.58 3.28
CA ARG A 51 9.08 7.08 2.13
C ARG A 51 8.36 6.82 0.80
N PHE A 52 7.83 5.63 0.59
CA PHE A 52 6.96 5.31 -0.55
C PHE A 52 5.79 6.30 -0.65
N PHE A 53 5.09 6.53 0.46
CA PHE A 53 4.01 7.52 0.51
C PHE A 53 4.50 8.93 0.14
N SER A 54 5.61 9.39 0.72
CA SER A 54 6.14 10.73 0.43
C SER A 54 6.50 10.93 -1.05
N ILE A 55 6.94 9.88 -1.75
CA ILE A 55 7.30 9.91 -3.16
C ILE A 55 6.03 10.00 -4.04
N HIS A 56 4.99 9.25 -3.68
CA HIS A 56 3.79 9.07 -4.52
C HIS A 56 2.55 9.82 -4.04
N GLN A 57 2.62 10.62 -2.96
CA GLN A 57 1.45 11.28 -2.35
C GLN A 57 0.62 12.15 -3.30
N ASP A 58 1.23 12.68 -4.36
CA ASP A 58 0.56 13.50 -5.38
C ASP A 58 -0.20 12.66 -6.42
N GLU A 59 0.12 11.36 -6.51
CA GLU A 59 -0.53 10.39 -7.40
C GLU A 59 -1.69 9.65 -6.70
N ILE A 60 -1.79 9.76 -5.38
CA ILE A 60 -2.78 9.06 -4.55
C ILE A 60 -4.06 9.90 -4.45
N ASP A 61 -5.21 9.25 -4.62
CA ASP A 61 -6.52 9.89 -4.40
C ASP A 61 -6.59 10.53 -3.00
N PRO A 62 -7.12 11.76 -2.85
CA PRO A 62 -7.15 12.44 -1.56
C PRO A 62 -7.78 11.63 -0.41
N ALA A 63 -8.84 10.85 -0.68
CA ALA A 63 -9.48 10.04 0.36
C ALA A 63 -8.59 8.86 0.79
N THR A 64 -7.93 8.21 -0.16
CA THR A 64 -6.91 7.18 0.13
C THR A 64 -5.75 7.78 0.93
N ARG A 65 -5.30 8.99 0.56
CA ARG A 65 -4.20 9.68 1.22
C ARG A 65 -4.50 9.98 2.69
N ASP A 66 -5.72 10.45 2.98
CA ASP A 66 -6.13 10.76 4.35
C ASP A 66 -6.17 9.48 5.23
N LEU A 67 -6.67 8.36 4.69
CA LEU A 67 -6.66 7.06 5.38
C LEU A 67 -5.24 6.51 5.61
N ILE A 68 -4.32 6.75 4.68
CA ILE A 68 -2.90 6.40 4.87
C ILE A 68 -2.26 7.22 5.99
N LEU A 69 -2.53 8.53 6.04
CA LEU A 69 -2.04 9.39 7.12
C LEU A 69 -2.58 8.96 8.49
N GLU A 70 -3.87 8.60 8.56
CA GLU A 70 -4.49 8.05 9.76
C GLU A 70 -3.84 6.72 10.17
N ALA A 71 -3.59 5.82 9.22
CA ALA A 71 -2.89 4.56 9.48
C ALA A 71 -1.47 4.79 10.04
N PHE A 72 -0.71 5.77 9.55
CA PHE A 72 0.60 6.11 10.11
C PHE A 72 0.54 6.67 11.53
N ALA A 73 -0.49 7.46 11.84
CA ALA A 73 -0.70 7.96 13.20
C ALA A 73 -1.03 6.82 14.17
N ILE A 74 -1.90 5.89 13.76
CA ILE A 74 -2.29 4.72 14.55
C ILE A 74 -1.14 3.74 14.72
N GLU A 75 -0.30 3.55 13.69
CA GLU A 75 0.87 2.67 13.81
C GLU A 75 1.81 3.12 14.93
N ALA A 76 1.99 4.43 15.10
CA ALA A 76 2.86 4.99 16.13
C ALA A 76 2.34 4.78 17.57
N THR A 77 1.03 4.57 17.75
CA THR A 77 0.39 4.46 19.08
C THR A 77 -0.12 3.05 19.41
N GLU A 78 -0.66 2.35 18.41
CA GLU A 78 -1.37 1.07 18.55
C GLU A 78 -0.73 -0.06 17.75
N GLY A 79 0.27 0.25 16.92
CA GLY A 79 1.05 -0.72 16.15
C GLY A 79 0.46 -1.09 14.79
N ALA A 80 1.25 -1.84 14.02
CA ALA A 80 0.98 -2.14 12.61
C ALA A 80 -0.36 -2.85 12.33
N SER A 81 -0.79 -3.75 13.22
CA SER A 81 -2.08 -4.45 13.06
C SER A 81 -3.29 -3.50 13.17
N ALA A 82 -3.22 -2.48 14.05
CA ALA A 82 -4.29 -1.50 14.17
C ALA A 82 -4.32 -0.59 12.93
N ALA A 83 -3.15 -0.13 12.48
CA ALA A 83 -3.01 0.67 11.26
C ALA A 83 -3.54 -0.05 10.01
N ALA A 84 -3.24 -1.35 9.86
CA ALA A 84 -3.72 -2.14 8.72
C ALA A 84 -5.26 -2.23 8.66
N ARG A 85 -5.96 -2.13 9.80
CA ARG A 85 -7.44 -2.13 9.84
C ARG A 85 -8.05 -0.87 9.26
N VAL A 86 -7.37 0.27 9.39
CA VAL A 86 -7.81 1.53 8.75
C VAL A 86 -7.76 1.42 7.24
N LEU A 87 -6.74 0.73 6.71
CA LEU A 87 -6.58 0.51 5.27
C LEU A 87 -7.40 -0.67 4.73
N ALA A 88 -7.91 -1.55 5.60
CA ALA A 88 -8.61 -2.77 5.19
C ALA A 88 -9.76 -2.55 4.18
N PRO A 89 -10.61 -1.50 4.30
CA PRO A 89 -11.66 -1.24 3.32
C PRO A 89 -11.15 -0.98 1.90
N LEU A 90 -9.93 -0.44 1.77
CA LEU A 90 -9.29 -0.13 0.49
C LEU A 90 -8.52 -1.34 -0.08
N VAL A 91 -8.02 -2.23 0.78
CA VAL A 91 -7.22 -3.39 0.38
C VAL A 91 -8.09 -4.63 0.11
N SER A 92 -9.26 -4.70 0.72
CA SER A 92 -10.26 -5.76 0.51
C SER A 92 -11.61 -5.10 0.31
N PRO A 93 -11.87 -4.50 -0.87
CA PRO A 93 -13.17 -3.93 -1.15
C PRO A 93 -14.21 -5.04 -1.00
N THR A 94 -15.24 -4.77 -0.21
CA THR A 94 -16.38 -5.70 -0.12
C THR A 94 -16.97 -5.81 -1.54
N PRO A 95 -17.16 -7.02 -2.09
CA PRO A 95 -17.75 -7.15 -3.41
C PRO A 95 -19.12 -6.46 -3.40
N THR A 96 -19.32 -5.50 -4.29
CA THR A 96 -20.62 -4.88 -4.50
C THR A 96 -21.60 -6.00 -4.86
N PRO A 97 -22.68 -6.23 -4.10
CA PRO A 97 -23.64 -7.26 -4.47
C PRO A 97 -24.17 -6.93 -5.88
N PRO A 98 -24.35 -7.92 -6.76
CA PRO A 98 -24.87 -7.66 -8.09
C PRO A 98 -26.24 -6.99 -7.93
N VAL A 99 -26.40 -5.82 -8.55
CA VAL A 99 -27.71 -5.19 -8.75
C VAL A 99 -28.60 -6.21 -9.44
N ALA A 100 -29.52 -6.79 -8.69
CA ALA A 100 -30.56 -7.63 -9.25
C ALA A 100 -31.42 -6.72 -10.15
N TYR A 101 -31.17 -6.76 -11.45
CA TYR A 101 -32.15 -6.30 -12.42
C TYR A 101 -33.33 -7.28 -12.32
N SER A 102 -34.32 -6.91 -11.49
CA SER A 102 -35.65 -7.47 -11.59
C SER A 102 -36.27 -6.95 -12.88
N ASP A 103 -36.04 -7.68 -13.97
CA ASP A 103 -36.80 -7.52 -15.19
C ASP A 103 -38.27 -7.78 -14.84
N SER A 104 -39.13 -6.77 -15.06
CA SER A 104 -40.57 -6.80 -14.80
C SER A 104 -41.33 -7.00 -16.10
#